data_AF-A0A8B6H5H0-F1
#
_entry.id   AF-A0A8B6H5H0-F1
#
_cell.length_a   1.000
_cell.length_b   1.000
_cell.length_c   1.000
_cell.angle_alpha   90.00
_cell.angle_beta   90.00
_cell.angle_gamma   90.00
#
_symmetry.space_group_name_H-M   'P 1'
#
loop_
_entity.id
_entity.type
_entity.pdbx_description
1 polymer ?
#
loop_
_entity_poly.entity_id
_entity_poly.type
_entity_poly.pdbx_seq_one_letter_code
_entity_poly.pdbx_strand_id
1 'polypeptide(L)'
;MLKTPCDGFNIQDVLHLLSTTIQEQLNIYGTQWKFIPKRAPWYGGWWERLIGLTKNCIKKVLGRALVTFRVLETIVTEIEAILNDRPLTHVSTDLTDDEPLTPSHLLYGRRIKTLPYSGTINFSSEENVQNLTHCTANRQ
;
A
#
# COMPACT_ATOMS: atom_id res chain seq x y z
N MET A 1 13.07 -34.14 26.50
CA MET A 1 12.29 -33.36 25.51
C MET A 1 13.18 -32.21 25.05
N LEU A 2 13.52 -32.19 23.76
CA LEU A 2 14.77 -31.65 23.20
C LEU A 2 14.85 -30.11 23.28
N LYS A 3 15.77 -29.59 24.09
CA LYS A 3 16.40 -28.27 23.86
C LYS A 3 17.45 -28.49 22.77
N THR A 4 17.22 -28.00 21.55
CA THR A 4 18.28 -27.97 20.54
C THR A 4 19.38 -27.02 21.00
N PRO A 5 20.67 -27.36 20.81
CA PRO A 5 21.79 -26.47 21.10
C PRO A 5 21.79 -25.38 20.02
N CYS A 6 21.31 -24.19 20.34
CA CYS A 6 21.47 -23.00 19.51
C CYS A 6 22.84 -22.38 19.77
N ASP A 7 23.90 -23.16 19.55
CA ASP A 7 25.26 -22.67 19.41
C ASP A 7 25.51 -22.45 17.92
N GLY A 8 25.67 -21.18 17.52
CA GLY A 8 26.43 -20.86 16.31
C GLY A 8 25.69 -20.36 15.07
N PHE A 9 24.54 -19.69 15.15
CA PHE A 9 24.16 -18.80 14.04
C PHE A 9 24.92 -17.47 14.18
N ASN A 10 26.14 -17.42 13.65
CA ASN A 10 26.92 -16.20 13.66
C ASN A 10 26.37 -15.26 12.57
N ILE A 11 25.74 -14.17 13.01
CA ILE A 11 25.25 -13.12 12.09
C ILE A 11 26.39 -12.56 11.21
N GLN A 12 27.66 -12.66 11.65
CA GLN A 12 28.83 -12.29 10.83
C GLN A 12 28.96 -13.17 9.57
N ASP A 13 28.55 -14.44 9.63
CA ASP A 13 28.62 -15.36 8.48
C ASP A 13 27.55 -15.03 7.44
N VAL A 14 26.38 -14.54 7.89
CA VAL A 14 25.32 -14.00 7.02
C VAL A 14 25.71 -12.63 6.45
N LEU A 15 26.43 -11.81 7.23
CA LEU A 15 26.98 -10.51 6.81
C LEU A 15 27.98 -10.66 5.66
N HIS A 16 28.83 -11.69 5.68
CA HIS A 16 29.74 -12.00 4.57
C HIS A 16 29.00 -12.55 3.33
N LEU A 17 27.82 -13.14 3.51
CA LEU A 17 26.97 -13.69 2.44
C LEU A 17 25.92 -12.71 1.90
N LEU A 18 25.75 -11.53 2.52
CA LEU A 18 25.11 -10.39 1.86
C LEU A 18 26.05 -9.86 0.77
N SER A 19 26.00 -10.58 -0.36
CA SER A 19 26.49 -10.25 -1.68
C SER A 19 27.09 -8.85 -1.78
N THR A 20 28.38 -8.77 -2.15
CA THR A 20 29.05 -7.49 -2.50
C THR A 20 28.19 -6.68 -3.47
N THR A 21 27.46 -7.35 -4.36
CA THR A 21 26.49 -6.75 -5.27
C THR A 21 25.40 -5.97 -4.54
N ILE A 22 24.81 -6.49 -3.46
CA ILE A 22 23.80 -5.74 -2.69
C ILE A 22 24.42 -4.49 -2.07
N GLN A 23 25.63 -4.60 -1.51
CA GLN A 23 26.32 -3.45 -0.90
C GLN A 23 26.71 -2.40 -1.95
N GLU A 24 27.18 -2.81 -3.12
CA GLU A 24 27.45 -1.94 -4.26
C GLU A 24 26.20 -1.20 -4.73
N GLN A 25 25.08 -1.92 -4.90
CA GLN A 25 23.81 -1.31 -5.28
C GLN A 25 23.32 -0.31 -4.23
N LEU A 26 23.35 -0.69 -2.95
CA LEU A 26 22.96 0.22 -1.87
C LEU A 26 23.83 1.48 -1.83
N ASN A 27 25.13 1.35 -2.10
CA ASN A 27 26.04 2.49 -2.18
C ASN A 27 25.73 3.41 -3.37
N ILE A 28 25.36 2.85 -4.53
CA ILE A 28 24.87 3.63 -5.69
C ILE A 28 23.66 4.48 -5.29
N TYR A 29 22.73 3.93 -4.51
CA TYR A 29 21.56 4.65 -4.01
C TYR A 29 21.82 5.43 -2.71
N GLY A 30 23.06 5.54 -2.23
CA GLY A 30 23.41 6.24 -0.99
C GLY A 30 22.72 5.69 0.27
N THR A 31 22.29 4.43 0.25
CA THR A 31 21.51 3.80 1.31
C THR A 31 22.40 2.95 2.21
N GLN A 32 22.29 3.12 3.52
CA GLN A 32 23.02 2.30 4.49
C GLN A 32 22.15 1.17 5.03
N TRP A 33 22.59 -0.07 4.86
CA TRP A 33 21.96 -1.23 5.50
C TRP A 33 22.40 -1.37 6.96
N LYS A 34 21.43 -1.50 7.87
CA LYS A 34 21.69 -1.71 9.30
C LYS A 34 20.92 -2.92 9.80
N PHE A 35 21.64 -3.86 10.41
CA PHE A 35 21.02 -5.03 11.02
C PHE A 35 20.41 -4.70 12.38
N ILE A 36 19.40 -5.50 12.73
CA ILE A 36 18.77 -5.48 14.04
C ILE A 36 19.81 -5.92 15.09
N PRO A 37 19.94 -5.20 16.23
CA PRO A 37 20.89 -5.58 17.25
C PRO A 37 20.61 -6.99 17.79
N LYS A 38 21.69 -7.73 18.07
CA LYS A 38 21.60 -9.06 18.68
C LYS A 38 20.80 -8.95 19.99
N ARG A 39 19.88 -9.91 20.21
CA ARG A 39 19.05 -10.02 21.43
C ARG A 39 18.06 -8.87 21.63
N ALA A 40 17.75 -8.10 20.59
CA ALA A 40 16.71 -7.06 20.60
C ALA A 40 15.52 -7.43 19.71
N PRO A 41 14.71 -8.46 20.06
CA PRO A 41 13.58 -8.89 19.23
C PRO A 41 12.51 -7.79 19.06
N TRP A 42 12.39 -6.86 20.01
CA TRP A 42 11.43 -5.76 19.93
C TRP A 42 11.74 -4.76 18.81
N TYR A 43 12.99 -4.73 18.30
CA TYR A 43 13.43 -3.74 17.32
C TYR A 43 12.61 -3.75 16.02
N GLY A 44 11.83 -4.80 15.78
CA GLY A 44 10.67 -4.60 14.92
C GLY A 44 9.54 -5.56 15.08
N GLY A 45 8.99 -5.45 16.28
CA GLY A 45 7.56 -5.67 16.43
C GLY A 45 6.72 -4.86 15.42
N TRP A 46 7.21 -3.72 14.89
CA TRP A 46 6.44 -2.94 13.90
C TRP A 46 6.29 -3.65 12.56
N TRP A 47 7.37 -4.18 11.97
CA TRP A 47 7.27 -4.93 10.70
C TRP A 47 6.54 -6.25 10.92
N GLU A 48 6.76 -6.93 12.06
CA GLU A 48 6.04 -8.15 12.40
C GLU A 48 4.53 -7.90 12.50
N ARG A 49 4.13 -6.77 13.12
CA ARG A 49 2.74 -6.36 13.21
C ARG A 49 2.16 -6.02 11.85
N LEU A 50 2.91 -5.32 10.98
CA LEU A 50 2.49 -5.02 9.62
C LEU A 50 2.31 -6.30 8.78
N ILE A 51 3.24 -7.25 8.89
CA ILE A 51 3.14 -8.58 8.25
C ILE A 51 1.90 -9.33 8.78
N GLY A 52 1.64 -9.27 10.09
CA GLY A 52 0.46 -9.84 10.71
C GLY A 52 -0.85 -9.25 10.16
N LEU A 53 -0.93 -7.93 10.04
CA LEU A 53 -2.08 -7.24 9.43
C LEU A 53 -2.29 -7.69 7.98
N THR A 54 -1.25 -7.69 7.17
CA THR A 54 -1.29 -8.10 5.76
C THR A 54 -1.78 -9.54 5.62
N LYS A 55 -1.19 -10.47 6.37
CA LYS A 55 -1.61 -11.89 6.36
C LYS A 55 -3.05 -12.07 6.80
N ASN A 56 -3.51 -11.29 7.78
CA ASN A 56 -4.89 -11.35 8.24
C ASN A 56 -5.87 -10.82 7.19
N CYS A 57 -5.54 -9.74 6.48
CA CYS A 57 -6.33 -9.25 5.35
C CYS A 57 -6.41 -10.30 4.25
N ILE A 58 -5.28 -10.89 3.85
CA ILE A 58 -5.23 -11.95 2.83
C ILE A 58 -6.11 -13.14 3.24
N LYS A 59 -5.99 -13.60 4.49
CA LYS A 59 -6.83 -14.69 5.01
C LYS A 59 -8.32 -14.37 5.01
N LYS A 60 -8.70 -13.12 5.31
CA LYS A 60 -10.10 -12.68 5.29
C LYS A 60 -10.67 -12.60 3.88
N VAL A 61 -9.89 -12.13 2.91
CA VAL A 61 -10.31 -11.98 1.51
C VAL A 61 -10.39 -13.35 0.82
N LEU A 62 -9.35 -14.19 0.97
CA LEU A 62 -9.25 -15.47 0.26
C LEU A 62 -9.94 -16.63 0.97
N GLY A 63 -9.96 -16.64 2.31
CA GLY A 63 -10.50 -17.75 3.09
C GLY A 63 -9.81 -19.08 2.74
N ARG A 64 -10.54 -19.96 2.05
CA ARG A 64 -10.07 -21.28 1.56
C ARG A 64 -9.97 -21.36 0.02
N ALA A 65 -10.13 -20.24 -0.68
CA ALA A 65 -10.09 -20.22 -2.14
C ALA A 65 -8.65 -20.41 -2.65
N LEU A 66 -8.52 -21.18 -3.73
CA LEU A 66 -7.29 -21.24 -4.52
C LEU A 66 -7.41 -20.22 -5.66
N VAL A 67 -6.48 -19.29 -5.71
CA VAL A 67 -6.46 -18.22 -6.71
C VAL A 67 -5.23 -18.34 -7.60
N THR A 68 -5.35 -17.83 -8.82
CA THR A 68 -4.22 -17.70 -9.74
C THR A 68 -3.30 -16.58 -9.30
N PHE A 69 -2.05 -16.59 -9.77
CA PHE A 69 -1.05 -15.57 -9.42
C PHE A 69 -1.54 -14.14 -9.70
N ARG A 70 -2.15 -13.90 -10.87
CA ARG A 70 -2.66 -12.57 -11.25
C ARG A 70 -3.78 -12.06 -10.34
N VAL A 71 -4.65 -12.97 -9.88
CA VAL A 71 -5.71 -12.63 -8.93
C VAL A 71 -5.11 -12.33 -7.56
N LEU A 72 -4.13 -13.12 -7.13
CA LEU A 72 -3.42 -12.87 -5.87
C LEU A 72 -2.70 -11.51 -5.89
N GLU A 73 -2.01 -11.18 -6.99
CA GLU A 73 -1.33 -9.89 -7.18
C GLU A 73 -2.32 -8.73 -7.01
N THR A 74 -3.47 -8.80 -7.70
CA THR A 74 -4.52 -7.77 -7.59
C THR A 74 -5.02 -7.63 -6.15
N ILE A 75 -5.29 -8.75 -5.48
CA ILE A 75 -5.76 -8.75 -4.08
C ILE A 75 -4.71 -8.13 -3.15
N VAL A 76 -3.43 -8.44 -3.34
CA VAL A 76 -2.35 -7.86 -2.53
C VAL A 76 -2.25 -6.35 -2.75
N THR A 77 -2.38 -5.88 -3.99
CA THR A 77 -2.42 -4.44 -4.31
C THR A 77 -3.59 -3.73 -3.63
N GLU A 78 -4.78 -4.34 -3.62
CA GLU A 78 -5.93 -3.79 -2.90
C GLU A 78 -5.70 -3.74 -1.39
N ILE A 79 -5.13 -4.79 -0.82
CA ILE A 79 -4.79 -4.85 0.61
C ILE A 79 -3.76 -3.79 0.97
N GLU A 80 -2.75 -3.57 0.14
CA GLU A 80 -1.77 -2.49 0.30
C GLU A 80 -2.46 -1.13 0.34
N ALA A 81 -3.35 -0.84 -0.62
CA ALA A 81 -4.10 0.41 -0.65
C ALA A 81 -4.95 0.60 0.62
N ILE A 82 -5.58 -0.46 1.14
CA ILE A 82 -6.35 -0.42 2.39
C ILE A 82 -5.45 -0.15 3.60
N LEU A 83 -4.28 -0.80 3.68
CA LEU A 83 -3.34 -0.59 4.77
C LEU A 83 -2.78 0.83 4.78
N ASN A 84 -2.48 1.38 3.59
CA ASN A 84 -1.95 2.73 3.43
C ASN A 84 -3.02 3.82 3.71
N ASP A 85 -4.29 3.56 3.47
CA ASP A 85 -5.39 4.48 3.81
C ASP A 85 -5.93 4.31 5.24
N ARG A 86 -5.33 3.42 6.05
CA ARG A 86 -5.76 3.20 7.44
C ARG A 86 -5.42 4.43 8.29
N PRO A 87 -6.36 4.97 9.08
CA PRO A 87 -6.09 6.12 9.95
C PRO A 87 -5.08 5.78 11.06
N LEU A 88 -4.11 6.67 11.25
CA LEU A 88 -3.13 6.68 12.34
C LEU A 88 -3.61 7.53 13.51
N THR A 89 -4.39 8.58 13.23
CA THR A 89 -4.98 9.47 14.23
C THR A 89 -6.45 9.14 14.47
N HIS A 90 -7.03 9.80 15.47
CA HIS A 90 -8.45 9.70 15.78
C HIS A 90 -9.30 10.05 14.56
N VAL A 91 -10.33 9.24 14.30
CA VAL A 91 -11.33 9.51 13.27
C VAL A 91 -12.46 10.26 13.95
N SER A 92 -12.61 11.56 13.64
CA SER A 92 -13.73 12.33 14.18
C SER A 92 -15.06 11.91 13.55
N THR A 93 -16.14 12.14 14.29
CA THR A 93 -17.52 12.01 13.80
C THR A 93 -18.04 13.34 13.25
N ASP A 94 -17.38 14.46 13.58
CA ASP A 94 -17.73 15.76 13.05
C ASP A 94 -17.21 15.92 11.61
N LEU A 95 -18.03 16.51 10.75
CA LEU A 95 -17.70 16.78 9.35
C LEU A 95 -16.86 18.06 9.18
N THR A 96 -16.78 18.91 10.21
CA THR A 96 -15.93 20.10 10.21
C THR A 96 -14.50 19.82 10.64
N ASP A 97 -14.26 18.66 11.25
CA ASP A 97 -12.95 18.28 11.74
C ASP A 97 -12.03 17.84 10.61
N ASP A 98 -10.73 18.01 10.83
CA ASP A 98 -9.71 17.63 9.86
C ASP A 98 -9.71 16.12 9.58
N GLU A 99 -9.34 15.78 8.35
CA GLU A 99 -9.21 14.39 7.93
C GLU A 99 -8.14 13.65 8.76
N PRO A 100 -8.41 12.40 9.19
CA PRO A 100 -7.41 11.64 9.94
C PRO A 100 -6.17 11.37 9.09
N LEU A 101 -5.00 11.54 9.72
CA LEU A 101 -3.71 11.27 9.09
C LEU A 101 -3.58 9.76 8.79
N THR A 102 -3.11 9.43 7.59
CA THR A 102 -2.89 8.05 7.14
C THR A 102 -1.45 7.87 6.62
N PRO A 103 -0.92 6.64 6.50
CA PRO A 103 0.36 6.42 5.84
C PRO A 103 0.42 7.00 4.41
N SER A 104 -0.67 6.92 3.65
CA SER A 104 -0.76 7.54 2.32
C SER A 104 -0.47 9.04 2.35
N HIS A 105 -0.94 9.77 3.38
CA HIS A 105 -0.62 11.18 3.54
C HIS A 105 0.86 11.43 3.77
N LEU A 106 1.53 10.57 4.53
CA LEU A 106 2.97 10.70 4.79
C LEU A 106 3.80 10.37 3.54
N LEU A 107 3.36 9.40 2.72
CA LEU A 107 4.11 8.95 1.56
C LEU A 107 3.83 9.79 0.30
N TYR A 108 2.58 10.23 0.11
CA TYR A 108 2.11 10.89 -1.12
C TYR A 108 1.50 12.28 -0.87
N GLY A 109 1.32 12.71 0.37
CA GLY A 109 0.62 13.96 0.71
C GLY A 109 -0.91 13.89 0.57
N ARG A 110 -1.48 12.73 0.20
CA ARG A 110 -2.92 12.52 -0.03
C ARG A 110 -3.30 11.05 0.12
N ARG A 111 -4.60 10.76 0.22
CA ARG A 111 -5.12 9.37 0.11
C ARG A 111 -4.90 8.77 -1.28
N ILE A 112 -4.75 7.45 -1.34
CA ILE A 112 -4.55 6.72 -2.60
C ILE A 112 -5.91 6.49 -3.28
N LYS A 113 -6.96 6.23 -2.50
CA LYS A 113 -8.31 5.95 -3.03
C LYS A 113 -9.13 7.19 -3.36
N THR A 114 -8.61 8.41 -3.15
CA THR A 114 -9.29 9.60 -3.65
C THR A 114 -9.18 9.65 -5.16
N LEU A 115 -10.32 9.64 -5.84
CA LEU A 115 -10.37 9.93 -7.28
C LEU A 115 -9.77 11.32 -7.49
N PRO A 116 -8.96 11.53 -8.55
CA PRO A 116 -8.54 12.88 -8.90
C PRO A 116 -9.79 13.72 -9.07
N TYR A 117 -9.86 14.83 -8.32
CA TYR A 117 -10.96 15.79 -8.41
C TYR A 117 -11.19 16.12 -9.89
N SER A 118 -12.33 15.73 -10.45
CA SER A 118 -12.77 16.27 -11.72
C SER A 118 -13.07 17.73 -11.45
N GLY A 119 -12.13 18.60 -11.79
CA GLY A 119 -12.34 20.04 -11.77
C GLY A 119 -13.72 20.34 -12.32
N THR A 120 -14.54 21.04 -11.55
CA THR A 120 -15.79 21.62 -12.02
C THR A 120 -15.44 22.41 -13.28
N ILE A 121 -15.67 21.82 -14.45
CA ILE A 121 -15.76 22.61 -15.67
C ILE A 121 -16.99 23.45 -15.39
N ASN A 122 -16.77 24.72 -15.07
CA ASN A 122 -17.82 25.72 -15.07
C ASN A 122 -18.36 25.74 -16.51
N PHE A 123 -19.33 24.90 -16.80
CA PHE A 123 -20.19 25.12 -17.95
C PHE A 123 -20.95 26.40 -17.63
N SER A 124 -20.44 27.49 -18.17
CA SER A 124 -21.20 28.71 -18.35
C SER A 124 -22.44 28.28 -19.12
N SER A 125 -23.57 28.24 -18.43
CA SER A 125 -24.87 28.05 -19.05
C SER A 125 -25.09 29.20 -20.01
N GLU A 126 -24.87 28.98 -21.30
CA GLU A 126 -25.55 29.58 -22.44
C GLU A 126 -24.79 29.19 -23.72
N GLU A 127 -25.22 28.11 -24.39
CA GLU A 127 -25.51 28.11 -25.83
C GLU A 127 -26.05 26.74 -26.32
N ASN A 128 -27.28 26.80 -26.83
CA ASN A 128 -27.84 25.97 -27.91
C ASN A 128 -28.22 24.50 -27.68
N VAL A 129 -29.26 24.27 -26.87
CA VAL A 129 -30.17 23.12 -27.01
C VAL A 129 -31.25 23.43 -28.06
N GLN A 130 -30.91 23.48 -29.36
CA GLN A 130 -31.95 23.53 -30.43
C GLN A 130 -31.64 22.76 -31.73
N ASN A 131 -30.49 22.09 -31.88
CA ASN A 131 -30.12 21.50 -33.19
C ASN A 131 -30.16 19.96 -33.27
N LEU A 132 -31.07 19.28 -32.56
CA LEU A 132 -31.14 17.81 -32.57
C LEU A 132 -32.54 17.22 -32.81
N THR A 133 -33.45 17.92 -33.50
CA THR A 133 -34.79 17.39 -33.83
C THR A 133 -35.12 17.30 -35.32
N HIS A 134 -34.15 17.41 -36.24
CA HIS A 134 -34.45 17.40 -37.68
C HIS A 134 -33.61 16.40 -38.49
N CYS A 135 -33.63 15.12 -38.10
CA CYS A 135 -33.13 14.03 -38.95
C CYS A 135 -33.97 12.75 -38.79
N THR A 136 -35.28 12.85 -39.04
CA THR A 136 -36.11 11.71 -39.46
C THR A 136 -37.13 12.18 -40.48
N ALA A 137 -36.86 11.89 -41.76
CA ALA A 137 -37.80 11.72 -42.89
C ALA A 137 -37.17 12.19 -44.20
N ASN A 138 -36.58 11.25 -44.96
CA ASN A 138 -36.92 11.00 -46.37
C ASN A 138 -35.93 10.01 -46.98
N ARG A 139 -36.40 8.76 -47.05
CA ARG A 139 -35.89 7.71 -47.91
C ARG A 139 -36.95 7.49 -48.99
N GLN A 140 -36.79 8.15 -50.14
CA GLN A 140 -37.27 7.73 -51.45
C GLN A 140 -36.28 8.25 -52.49
#